data_AF-X0TKA0-F1
#
_entry.id   AF-X0TKA0-F1
#
_cell.length_a   1.000
_cell.length_b   1.000
_cell.length_c   1.000
_cell.angle_alpha   90.00
_cell.angle_beta   90.00
_cell.angle_gamma   90.00
#
_symmetry.space_group_name_H-M   'P 1'
#
loop_
_entity.id
_entity.type
_entity.pdbx_description
1 polymer ?
#
loop_
_entity_poly.entity_id
_entity_poly.type
_entity_poly.pdbx_seq_one_letter_code
_entity_poly.pdbx_strand_id
1 'polypeptide(L)'
;MSSELATTGSLDMVATLAADHGMDPEEFKGTVFDLCGCPGATESHFMGLMMVAQQYKLNPLLRQLYLMKTKKGIQVVVPIDGYLQLMHQNAEYVAHSIQYGNDDEGGLYCEVTIATRKQMTAGLPPSAHR
;
A
#
# COMPACT_ATOMS: atom_id res chain seq x y z
N MET A 1 -18.69 -10.87 -39.96
CA MET A 1 -19.08 -9.70 -39.16
C MET A 1 -18.93 -10.07 -37.70
N SER A 2 -18.07 -9.34 -36.99
CA SER A 2 -17.97 -9.22 -35.52
C SER A 2 -17.43 -10.41 -34.73
N SER A 3 -16.10 -10.41 -34.58
CA SER A 3 -15.36 -11.06 -33.51
C SER A 3 -14.71 -9.94 -32.68
N GLU A 4 -15.40 -9.37 -31.70
CA GLU A 4 -14.86 -8.40 -30.74
C GLU A 4 -15.67 -8.47 -29.45
N LEU A 5 -15.23 -9.25 -28.46
CA LEU A 5 -15.75 -9.23 -27.08
C LEU A 5 -14.82 -10.05 -26.16
N ALA A 6 -13.60 -9.56 -25.93
CA ALA A 6 -12.72 -10.09 -24.87
C ALA A 6 -11.57 -9.14 -24.48
N THR A 7 -11.79 -7.81 -24.39
CA THR A 7 -10.74 -6.88 -23.93
C THR A 7 -11.26 -5.68 -23.13
N THR A 8 -12.42 -5.81 -22.49
CA THR A 8 -13.05 -4.66 -21.80
C THR A 8 -12.55 -4.47 -20.35
N GLY A 9 -12.10 -5.53 -19.68
CA GLY A 9 -11.82 -5.46 -18.23
C GLY A 9 -10.54 -4.72 -17.80
N SER A 10 -9.51 -4.67 -18.65
CA SER A 10 -8.22 -4.07 -18.32
C SER A 10 -8.19 -2.55 -18.54
N LEU A 11 -8.84 -2.08 -19.59
CA LEU A 11 -8.98 -0.66 -19.93
C LEU A 11 -9.91 0.06 -18.94
N ASP A 12 -11.01 -0.57 -18.52
CA ASP A 12 -11.97 0.02 -17.57
C ASP A 12 -11.34 0.32 -16.21
N MET A 13 -10.45 -0.53 -15.70
CA MET A 13 -9.84 -0.35 -14.38
C MET A 13 -8.86 0.83 -14.35
N VAL A 14 -8.03 0.98 -15.38
CA VAL A 14 -7.12 2.12 -15.53
C VAL A 14 -7.91 3.40 -15.75
N ALA A 15 -8.97 3.36 -16.57
CA ALA A 15 -9.84 4.50 -16.81
C ALA A 15 -10.58 4.94 -15.53
N THR A 16 -11.05 4.00 -14.71
CA THR A 16 -11.71 4.30 -13.43
C THR A 16 -10.75 4.98 -12.45
N LEU A 17 -9.55 4.43 -12.28
CA LEU A 17 -8.53 5.01 -11.39
C LEU A 17 -8.04 6.37 -11.91
N ALA A 18 -7.87 6.51 -13.22
CA ALA A 18 -7.49 7.78 -13.84
C ALA A 18 -8.58 8.84 -13.61
N ALA A 19 -9.87 8.47 -13.75
CA ALA A 19 -10.99 9.36 -13.47
C ALA A 19 -11.07 9.77 -11.99
N ASP A 20 -10.81 8.87 -11.04
CA ASP A 20 -10.73 9.18 -9.61
C ASP A 20 -9.64 10.22 -9.30
N HIS A 21 -8.58 10.24 -10.11
CA HIS A 21 -7.47 11.19 -10.00
C HIS A 21 -7.59 12.40 -10.95
N GLY A 22 -8.63 12.48 -11.78
CA GLY A 22 -8.82 13.56 -12.76
C GLY A 22 -7.75 13.60 -13.87
N MET A 23 -7.15 12.47 -14.21
CA MET A 23 -6.10 12.35 -15.23
C MET A 23 -6.59 11.59 -16.46
N ASP A 24 -5.96 11.82 -17.61
CA ASP A 24 -6.15 10.96 -18.78
C ASP A 24 -5.58 9.55 -18.51
N PRO A 25 -6.22 8.47 -18.96
CA PRO A 25 -5.76 7.10 -18.71
C PRO A 25 -4.36 6.79 -19.24
N GLU A 26 -3.94 7.37 -20.38
CA GLU A 26 -2.60 7.17 -20.93
C GLU A 26 -1.55 7.92 -20.10
N GLU A 27 -1.84 9.16 -19.73
CA GLU A 27 -0.98 9.96 -18.86
C GLU A 27 -0.84 9.34 -17.46
N PHE A 28 -1.94 8.81 -16.91
CA PHE A 28 -1.95 8.10 -15.64
C PHE A 28 -1.06 6.86 -15.69
N LYS A 29 -1.19 6.05 -16.74
CA LYS A 29 -0.35 4.86 -16.94
C LYS A 29 1.13 5.24 -17.02
N GLY A 30 1.48 6.27 -17.81
CA GLY A 30 2.86 6.76 -17.92
C GLY A 30 3.42 7.22 -16.58
N THR A 31 2.66 8.06 -15.87
CA THR A 31 3.07 8.60 -14.56
C THR A 31 3.26 7.51 -13.51
N VAL A 32 2.37 6.51 -13.46
CA VAL A 32 2.50 5.38 -12.53
C VAL A 32 3.68 4.49 -12.90
N PHE A 33 3.94 4.25 -14.20
CA PHE A 33 5.14 3.52 -14.61
C PHE A 33 6.44 4.25 -14.24
N ASP A 34 6.47 5.57 -14.36
CA ASP A 34 7.65 6.36 -13.99
C ASP A 34 7.89 6.40 -12.48
N LEU A 35 6.83 6.48 -11.67
CA LEU A 35 6.92 6.57 -10.21
C LEU A 35 7.10 5.23 -9.51
N CYS A 36 6.42 4.19 -10.00
CA CYS A 36 6.24 2.90 -9.33
C CYS A 36 6.71 1.71 -10.17
N GLY A 37 7.09 1.93 -11.43
CA GLY A 37 7.60 0.88 -12.30
C GLY A 37 8.97 0.37 -11.86
N CYS A 38 9.34 -0.78 -12.42
CA CYS A 38 10.62 -1.42 -12.19
C CYS A 38 11.25 -1.80 -13.53
N PRO A 39 12.59 -1.77 -13.70
CA PRO A 39 13.23 -2.23 -14.92
C PRO A 39 12.84 -3.67 -15.28
N GLY A 40 12.24 -3.85 -16.45
CA GLY A 40 11.73 -5.14 -16.94
C GLY A 40 10.29 -5.45 -16.52
N ALA A 41 9.56 -4.51 -15.91
CA ALA A 41 8.14 -4.66 -15.65
C ALA A 41 7.36 -4.78 -16.96
N THR A 42 6.55 -5.83 -17.05
CA THR A 42 5.61 -6.02 -18.17
C THR A 42 4.25 -5.43 -17.82
N GLU A 43 3.39 -5.28 -18.82
CA GLU A 43 2.02 -4.82 -18.65
C GLU A 43 1.22 -5.68 -17.66
N SER A 44 1.47 -6.99 -17.59
CA SER A 44 0.84 -7.88 -16.60
C SER A 44 1.21 -7.50 -15.16
N HIS A 45 2.44 -7.06 -14.91
CA HIS A 45 2.85 -6.61 -13.58
C HIS A 45 2.18 -5.29 -13.20
N PHE A 46 2.01 -4.39 -14.17
CA PHE A 46 1.26 -3.15 -13.98
C PHE A 46 -0.21 -3.42 -13.66
N MET A 47 -0.85 -4.34 -14.38
CA MET A 47 -2.22 -4.76 -14.05
C MET A 47 -2.33 -5.32 -12.63
N GLY A 48 -1.37 -6.17 -12.22
CA GLY A 48 -1.31 -6.67 -10.84
C GLY A 48 -1.18 -5.55 -9.81
N LEU A 49 -0.36 -4.52 -10.09
CA LEU A 49 -0.22 -3.33 -9.25
C LEU A 49 -1.57 -2.59 -9.12
N MET A 50 -2.27 -2.37 -10.25
CA MET A 50 -3.55 -1.66 -10.25
C MET A 50 -4.66 -2.44 -9.52
N MET A 51 -4.70 -3.77 -9.65
CA MET A 51 -5.64 -4.60 -8.90
C MET A 51 -5.45 -4.46 -7.39
N VAL A 52 -4.19 -4.48 -6.92
CA VAL A 52 -3.87 -4.29 -5.49
C VAL A 52 -4.22 -2.87 -5.04
N ALA A 53 -3.91 -1.86 -5.86
CA ALA A 53 -4.27 -0.47 -5.58
C ALA A 53 -5.78 -0.31 -5.37
N GLN A 54 -6.59 -0.88 -6.26
CA GLN A 54 -8.05 -0.80 -6.19
C GLN A 54 -8.60 -1.59 -4.99
N GLN A 55 -8.13 -2.81 -4.76
CA GLN A 55 -8.62 -3.68 -3.68
C GLN A 55 -8.41 -3.07 -2.29
N TYR A 56 -7.25 -2.44 -2.08
CA TYR A 56 -6.86 -1.86 -0.80
C TYR A 56 -7.02 -0.34 -0.71
N LYS A 57 -7.56 0.28 -1.77
CA LYS A 57 -7.70 1.74 -1.93
C LYS A 57 -6.40 2.47 -1.64
N LEU A 58 -5.29 1.93 -2.18
CA LEU A 58 -3.95 2.50 -2.03
C LEU A 58 -3.63 3.37 -3.24
N ASN A 59 -2.90 4.45 -3.00
CA ASN A 59 -2.53 5.40 -4.03
C ASN A 59 -1.11 5.12 -4.57
N PRO A 60 -0.95 4.69 -5.84
CA PRO A 60 0.36 4.48 -6.44
C PRO A 60 1.15 5.79 -6.61
N LEU A 61 0.49 6.92 -6.85
CA LEU A 61 1.17 8.21 -7.02
C LEU A 61 1.88 8.67 -5.73
N LEU A 62 1.38 8.26 -4.57
CA LEU A 62 2.00 8.50 -3.26
C LEU A 62 3.02 7.42 -2.88
N ARG A 63 3.38 6.52 -3.82
CA ARG A 63 4.25 5.35 -3.58
C ARG A 63 3.78 4.46 -2.44
N GLN A 64 2.48 4.41 -2.16
CA GLN A 64 1.90 3.48 -1.18
C GLN A 64 1.94 2.02 -1.66
N LEU A 65 2.28 1.80 -2.93
CA LEU A 65 2.64 0.52 -3.51
C LEU A 65 3.54 0.77 -4.73
N TYR A 66 4.45 -0.15 -5.00
CA TYR A 66 5.31 -0.10 -6.19
C TYR A 66 5.80 -1.49 -6.61
N LEU A 67 6.32 -1.60 -7.83
CA LEU A 67 6.92 -2.83 -8.32
C LEU A 67 8.39 -2.90 -7.92
N MET A 68 8.79 -4.04 -7.38
CA MET A 68 10.18 -4.29 -7.01
C MET A 68 10.68 -5.59 -7.64
N LYS A 69 11.90 -5.55 -8.17
CA LYS A 69 12.61 -6.75 -8.62
C LYS A 69 13.16 -7.50 -7.41
N THR A 70 12.71 -8.73 -7.24
CA THR A 70 13.16 -9.66 -6.21
C THR A 70 13.94 -10.82 -6.84
N LYS A 71 14.56 -11.67 -6.00
CA LYS A 71 15.21 -12.92 -6.46
C LYS A 71 14.24 -13.86 -7.21
N LYS A 72 12.94 -13.76 -6.96
CA LYS A 72 11.89 -14.61 -7.57
C LYS A 72 11.17 -13.95 -8.74
N GLY A 73 11.58 -12.75 -9.18
CA GLY A 73 10.91 -11.98 -10.23
C GLY A 73 10.39 -10.63 -9.74
N ILE A 74 9.54 -9.98 -10.54
CA ILE A 74 8.95 -8.68 -10.22
C ILE A 74 7.68 -8.89 -9.40
N GLN A 75 7.58 -8.22 -8.26
CA GLN A 75 6.45 -8.34 -7.35
C GLN A 75 5.96 -6.96 -6.93
N VAL A 76 4.67 -6.87 -6.60
CA VAL A 76 4.08 -5.70 -5.96
C VAL A 76 4.51 -5.68 -4.49
N VAL A 77 5.04 -4.55 -4.04
CA VAL A 77 5.46 -4.33 -2.66
C VAL A 77 4.68 -3.15 -2.09
N VAL A 78 4.19 -3.32 -0.86
CA VAL A 78 3.56 -2.25 -0.07
C VAL A 78 4.60 -1.76 0.94
N PRO A 79 5.13 -0.51 0.81
CA PRO A 79 6.00 0.08 1.80
C PRO A 79 5.25 0.48 3.08
N ILE A 80 6.00 0.99 4.05
CA ILE A 80 5.48 1.48 5.33
C ILE A 80 4.35 2.49 5.10
N ASP A 81 4.50 3.43 4.18
CA ASP A 81 3.48 4.44 3.87
C ASP A 81 2.13 3.81 3.44
N GLY A 82 2.20 2.70 2.70
CA GLY A 82 1.00 1.93 2.33
C GLY A 82 0.38 1.24 3.53
N TYR A 83 1.18 0.58 4.38
CA TYR A 83 0.67 -0.03 5.60
C TYR A 83 0.08 1.00 6.59
N LEU A 84 0.67 2.18 6.70
CA LEU A 84 0.14 3.28 7.51
C LEU A 84 -1.22 3.73 6.99
N GLN A 85 -1.38 3.86 5.67
CA GLN A 85 -2.69 4.16 5.09
C GLN A 85 -3.72 3.08 5.43
N LEU A 86 -3.36 1.79 5.37
CA LEU A 86 -4.24 0.69 5.76
C LEU A 86 -4.61 0.73 7.25
N MET A 87 -3.67 1.09 8.12
CA MET A 87 -3.95 1.28 9.54
C MET A 87 -4.93 2.43 9.76
N HIS A 88 -4.73 3.56 9.07
CA HIS A 88 -5.64 4.72 9.16
C HIS A 88 -7.05 4.46 8.62
N GLN A 89 -7.23 3.49 7.70
CA GLN A 89 -8.55 3.08 7.24
C GLN A 89 -9.36 2.37 8.34
N ASN A 90 -8.71 1.86 9.40
CA ASN A 90 -9.38 1.24 10.52
C ASN A 90 -9.86 2.30 11.52
N ALA A 91 -11.19 2.39 11.72
CA ALA A 91 -11.81 3.37 12.61
C ALA A 91 -11.34 3.26 14.08
N GLU A 92 -10.90 2.08 14.52
CA GLU A 92 -10.40 1.84 15.87
C GLU A 92 -8.97 2.30 16.07
N TYR A 93 -8.18 2.47 15.01
CA TYR A 93 -6.80 2.90 15.10
C TYR A 93 -6.73 4.40 15.47
N VAL A 94 -5.85 4.73 16.42
CA VAL A 94 -5.62 6.12 16.84
C VAL A 94 -4.18 6.53 16.58
N ALA A 95 -3.22 5.77 17.11
CA ALA A 95 -1.81 6.05 16.99
C ALA A 95 -0.99 4.77 17.24
N HIS A 96 0.29 4.80 16.90
CA HIS A 96 1.26 3.84 17.40
C HIS A 96 2.52 4.56 17.90
N SER A 97 3.22 3.94 18.84
CA SER A 97 4.53 4.37 19.30
C SER A 97 5.52 3.23 19.14
N ILE A 98 6.73 3.57 18.72
CA ILE A 98 7.82 2.62 18.53
C ILE A 98 8.93 2.99 19.49
N GLN A 99 9.35 2.03 20.31
CA GLN A 99 10.49 2.17 21.21
C GLN A 99 11.54 1.12 20.87
N TYR A 100 12.79 1.56 20.76
CA TYR A 100 13.93 0.69 20.55
C TYR A 100 14.71 0.57 21.84
N GLY A 101 15.15 -0.64 22.17
CA GLY A 101 15.93 -0.91 23.36
C GLY A 101 16.90 -2.05 23.13
N ASN A 102 17.76 -2.26 24.13
CA ASN A 102 18.62 -3.42 24.22
C ASN A 102 18.13 -4.28 25.39
N ASP A 103 18.08 -5.59 25.20
CA ASP A 103 17.90 -6.52 26.30
C ASP A 103 19.17 -6.60 27.16
N ASP A 104 19.05 -7.29 28.31
CA ASP A 104 20.14 -7.45 29.27
C ASP A 104 21.33 -8.25 28.71
N GLU A 105 21.14 -9.00 27.61
CA GLU A 105 22.17 -9.79 26.92
C GLU A 105 22.79 -9.02 25.74
N GLY A 106 22.37 -7.77 25.49
CA GLY A 106 22.83 -6.92 24.40
C GLY A 106 22.14 -7.15 23.05
N GLY A 107 21.08 -7.95 23.01
CA GLY A 107 20.18 -8.09 21.86
C GLY A 107 19.33 -6.84 21.66
N LEU A 108 19.11 -6.45 20.41
CA LEU A 108 18.26 -5.31 20.04
C LEU A 108 16.80 -5.75 19.99
N TYR A 109 15.90 -5.01 20.64
CA TYR A 109 14.46 -5.20 20.51
C TYR A 109 13.75 -3.92 20.07
N CYS A 110 12.53 -4.11 19.57
CA CYS A 110 11.62 -3.06 19.16
C CYS A 110 10.25 -3.37 19.76
N GLU A 111 9.74 -2.47 20.61
CA GLU A 111 8.38 -2.53 21.13
C GLU A 111 7.50 -1.59 20.31
N VAL A 112 6.38 -2.12 19.81
CA VAL A 112 5.38 -1.34 19.08
C VAL A 112 4.07 -1.38 19.86
N THR A 113 3.66 -0.23 20.40
CA THR A 113 2.38 -0.08 21.10
C THR A 113 1.38 0.56 20.15
N ILE A 114 0.21 -0.07 19.97
CA ILE A 114 -0.89 0.47 19.15
C ILE A 114 -2.00 0.96 20.08
N ALA A 115 -2.29 2.26 20.01
CA ALA A 115 -3.40 2.87 20.73
C ALA A 115 -4.68 2.72 19.92
N THR A 116 -5.71 2.16 20.54
CA THR A 116 -7.05 2.00 19.94
C THR A 116 -8.06 2.91 20.61
N ARG A 117 -9.14 3.28 19.89
CA ARG A 117 -10.21 4.11 20.44
C ARG A 117 -10.82 3.49 21.70
N LYS A 118 -11.03 2.17 21.71
CA LYS A 118 -11.52 1.42 22.87
C LYS A 118 -10.65 1.61 24.12
N GLN A 119 -9.33 1.68 23.99
CA GLN A 119 -8.43 1.92 25.13
C GLN A 119 -8.48 3.36 25.62
N MET A 120 -8.69 4.33 24.72
CA MET A 120 -8.81 5.74 25.11
C MET A 120 -10.14 6.06 25.81
N THR A 121 -11.24 5.40 25.44
CA THR A 121 -12.53 5.54 26.14
C THR A 121 -12.60 4.78 27.46
N ALA A 122 -11.77 3.75 27.68
CA ALA A 122 -11.76 2.95 28.90
C ALA A 122 -10.92 3.54 30.05
N GLY A 123 -10.23 4.67 29.83
CA GLY A 123 -9.21 5.18 30.75
C GLY A 123 -7.94 4.34 30.64
N LEU A 124 -6.86 4.96 30.18
CA LEU A 124 -5.60 4.27 29.87
C LEU A 124 -5.08 3.54 31.12
N PRO A 125 -4.86 2.21 31.11
CA PRO A 125 -4.05 1.59 32.15
C PRO A 125 -2.63 2.17 32.03
N PRO A 126 -1.96 2.49 33.15
CA PRO A 126 -0.59 2.96 33.11
C PRO A 126 0.25 1.87 32.43
N SER A 127 0.88 2.22 31.32
CA SER A 127 1.83 1.36 30.63
C SER A 127 2.88 0.92 31.64
N ALA A 128 2.83 -0.36 32.02
CA ALA A 128 3.82 -0.98 32.88
C ALA A 128 5.11 -1.09 32.08
N HIS A 129 5.94 -0.07 32.18
CA HIS A 129 7.35 -0.19 31.86
C HIS A 129 7.93 -1.29 32.75
N ARG A 130 8.48 -2.33 32.13
CA ARG A 130 9.27 -3.35 32.81
C ARG A 130 10.50 -3.66 31.99
#